data_AF-A0A3C0KEV9-F1
#
_entry.id   AF-A0A3C0KEV9-F1
#
_cell.length_a   1.000
_cell.length_b   1.000
_cell.length_c   1.000
_cell.angle_alpha   90.00
_cell.angle_beta   90.00
_cell.angle_gamma   90.00
#
_symmetry.space_group_name_H-M   'P 1'
#
loop_
_entity.id
_entity.type
_entity.pdbx_description
1 polymer ?
#
loop_
_entity_poly.entity_id
_entity_poly.type
_entity_poly.pdbx_seq_one_letter_code
_entity_poly.pdbx_strand_id
1 'polypeptide(L)'
;MSTHTQPEQTTLAAGEQPLGAVAVRVLCDFAARGGDLDLRFTPSPTGIDGIEGHATVTARRGPGYQREVPLSGLCRGLRIQGRADGWDPDARRLEEIKTHRGDPSLIRPNRQALHWAQARVYGWMLCEQLGFDGLDIALVYYDIDSGRETVLSEHHTAPSLREFVDGLCERYAGWALQEREHRAARDAALRALAFPHPAFRPGQRELAASVYRAHRDGRALLAEAPTGIGKTIATLFGALRALPLRATDRLCYLTARTTGRALALGGLRQLGAEQSLPLRVVEHRAREQACEHPDKACHGDACPLARGFYDRLPAARLEAARARWLNHEALRRIAADHGICPYYLGQELLRWSDVAVGDYHHVFDPGAAWLALAEEDGRSVALLVDEAHHLIGRARDMHSAELDPADFQALR
;
A
#
# COMPACT_ATOMS: atom_id res chain seq x y z
N MET A 1 4.35 -0.79 -42.27
CA MET A 1 3.12 -0.03 -41.92
C MET A 1 2.54 -0.70 -40.70
N SER A 2 2.89 -0.19 -39.53
CA SER A 2 2.53 -0.78 -38.23
C SER A 2 1.12 -0.33 -37.87
N THR A 3 0.18 -1.27 -37.86
CA THR A 3 -1.18 -1.05 -37.37
C THR A 3 -1.17 -1.15 -35.85
N HIS A 4 -1.20 0.01 -35.19
CA HIS A 4 -1.59 0.12 -33.79
C HIS A 4 -3.07 -0.25 -33.67
N THR A 5 -3.36 -1.48 -33.29
CA THR A 5 -4.72 -1.89 -32.90
C THR A 5 -4.99 -1.31 -31.52
N GLN A 6 -5.88 -0.32 -31.44
CA GLN A 6 -6.41 0.17 -30.16
C GLN A 6 -7.19 -0.97 -29.48
N PRO A 7 -7.12 -1.14 -28.15
CA PRO A 7 -7.95 -2.10 -27.46
C PRO A 7 -9.42 -1.68 -27.61
N GLU A 8 -10.25 -2.60 -28.12
CA GLU A 8 -11.70 -2.45 -28.21
C GLU A 8 -12.28 -2.06 -26.85
N GLN A 9 -13.13 -1.04 -26.85
CA GLN A 9 -13.80 -0.55 -25.66
C GLN A 9 -14.83 -1.60 -25.20
N THR A 10 -14.47 -2.41 -24.19
CA THR A 10 -15.45 -3.23 -23.49
C THR A 10 -16.49 -2.30 -22.85
N THR A 11 -17.70 -2.29 -23.39
CA THR A 11 -18.79 -1.42 -22.95
C THR A 11 -19.30 -1.86 -21.57
N LEU A 12 -19.51 -0.92 -20.65
CA LEU A 12 -20.16 -1.17 -19.36
C LEU A 12 -21.55 -1.80 -19.57
N ALA A 13 -21.89 -2.82 -18.79
CA ALA A 13 -23.25 -3.34 -18.73
C ALA A 13 -24.21 -2.22 -18.26
N ALA A 14 -25.43 -2.20 -18.81
CA ALA A 14 -26.43 -1.21 -18.48
C ALA A 14 -26.72 -1.19 -16.97
N GLY A 15 -26.32 -0.11 -16.29
CA GLY A 15 -26.53 0.10 -14.85
C GLY A 15 -25.26 0.12 -13.99
N GLU A 16 -24.09 -0.28 -14.52
CA GLU A 16 -22.83 -0.19 -13.77
C GLU A 16 -22.19 1.20 -13.89
N GLN A 17 -22.02 1.90 -12.77
CA GLN A 17 -21.23 3.14 -12.75
C GLN A 17 -19.73 2.82 -12.84
N PRO A 18 -18.95 3.58 -13.63
CA PRO A 18 -17.50 3.41 -13.63
C PRO A 18 -16.92 3.76 -12.26
N LEU A 19 -16.21 2.82 -11.64
CA LEU A 19 -15.53 2.95 -10.35
C LEU A 19 -14.06 3.35 -10.50
N GLY A 20 -13.57 3.46 -11.74
CA GLY A 20 -12.19 3.83 -12.04
C GLY A 20 -11.33 2.63 -12.39
N ALA A 21 -10.02 2.87 -12.49
CA ALA A 21 -9.06 1.83 -12.82
C ALA A 21 -8.40 1.27 -11.56
N VAL A 22 -8.16 -0.04 -11.54
CA VAL A 22 -7.45 -0.73 -10.46
C VAL A 22 -6.36 -1.62 -11.06
N ALA A 23 -5.17 -1.57 -10.48
CA ALA A 23 -4.10 -2.47 -10.86
C ALA A 23 -4.41 -3.90 -10.40
N VAL A 24 -4.08 -4.92 -11.20
CA VAL A 24 -4.28 -6.35 -10.83
C VAL A 24 -3.70 -6.65 -9.45
N ARG A 25 -2.47 -6.20 -9.19
CA ARG A 25 -1.81 -6.36 -7.89
C ARG A 25 -2.63 -5.78 -6.73
N VAL A 26 -3.14 -4.55 -6.87
CA VAL A 26 -3.96 -3.89 -5.83
C VAL A 26 -5.27 -4.64 -5.59
N LEU A 27 -5.92 -5.14 -6.64
CA LEU A 27 -7.13 -5.95 -6.54
C LEU A 27 -6.86 -7.25 -5.78
N CYS A 28 -5.83 -7.99 -6.18
CA CYS A 28 -5.45 -9.25 -5.55
C CYS A 28 -5.00 -9.06 -4.09
N ASP A 29 -4.17 -8.05 -3.82
CA ASP A 29 -3.72 -7.74 -2.46
C ASP A 29 -4.90 -7.37 -1.55
N PHE A 30 -5.92 -6.67 -2.07
CA PHE A 30 -7.10 -6.30 -1.29
C PHE A 30 -8.07 -7.47 -1.05
N ALA A 31 -8.31 -8.29 -2.09
CA ALA A 31 -9.44 -9.21 -2.14
C ALA A 31 -9.05 -10.70 -2.08
N ALA A 32 -7.80 -11.07 -2.36
CA ALA A 32 -7.34 -12.46 -2.39
C ALA A 32 -6.37 -12.82 -1.25
N ARG A 33 -5.93 -11.84 -0.45
CA ARG A 33 -5.13 -12.10 0.76
C ARG A 33 -5.93 -12.94 1.76
N GLY A 34 -5.30 -14.01 2.27
CA GLY A 34 -5.89 -14.92 3.25
C GLY A 34 -4.82 -15.58 4.12
N GLY A 35 -5.25 -16.22 5.21
CA GLY A 35 -4.40 -16.91 6.16
C GLY A 35 -3.59 -15.99 7.08
N ASP A 36 -2.43 -16.49 7.50
CA ASP A 36 -1.62 -15.87 8.54
C ASP A 36 -0.86 -14.64 8.04
N LEU A 37 -0.68 -13.67 8.95
CA LEU A 37 0.44 -12.75 8.87
C LEU A 37 1.72 -13.57 9.14
N ASP A 38 2.72 -13.46 8.28
CA ASP A 38 3.98 -14.18 8.43
C ASP A 38 5.15 -13.31 7.95
N LEU A 39 6.04 -12.97 8.86
CA LEU A 39 7.24 -12.16 8.60
C LEU A 39 8.53 -12.96 8.72
N ARG A 40 8.46 -14.28 8.74
CA ARG A 40 9.68 -15.09 8.76
C ARG A 40 10.54 -14.68 7.57
N PHE A 41 11.79 -14.31 7.87
CA PHE A 41 12.76 -13.86 6.90
C PHE A 41 13.00 -14.99 5.89
N THR A 42 12.41 -14.84 4.71
CA THR A 42 12.88 -15.53 3.50
C THR A 42 13.79 -14.54 2.80
N PRO A 43 15.04 -14.91 2.48
CA PRO A 43 15.93 -14.02 1.74
C PRO A 43 15.17 -13.56 0.50
N SER A 44 14.85 -12.28 0.45
CA SER A 44 14.00 -11.72 -0.60
C SER A 44 14.92 -11.07 -1.62
N PRO A 45 14.73 -11.36 -2.92
CA PRO A 45 15.54 -10.73 -3.96
C PRO A 45 15.34 -9.23 -3.94
N THR A 46 16.38 -8.50 -4.35
CA THR A 46 16.26 -7.06 -4.59
C THR A 46 15.35 -6.78 -5.79
N GLY A 47 14.95 -5.52 -5.99
CA GLY A 47 14.23 -5.14 -7.21
C GLY A 47 15.04 -5.41 -8.49
N ILE A 48 16.37 -5.24 -8.42
CA ILE A 48 17.29 -5.54 -9.52
C ILE A 48 17.36 -7.04 -9.79
N ASP A 49 17.51 -7.84 -8.72
CA ASP A 49 17.47 -9.31 -8.79
C ASP A 49 16.18 -9.79 -9.48
N GLY A 50 15.04 -9.16 -9.16
CA GLY A 50 13.75 -9.46 -9.79
C GLY A 50 13.74 -9.20 -11.29
N ILE A 51 14.25 -8.05 -11.73
CA ILE A 51 14.35 -7.69 -13.16
C ILE A 51 15.26 -8.68 -13.90
N GLU A 52 16.41 -9.01 -13.33
CA GLU A 52 17.37 -9.96 -13.91
C GLU A 52 16.79 -11.37 -13.98
N GLY A 53 16.08 -11.81 -12.93
CA GLY A 53 15.39 -13.09 -12.91
C GLY A 53 14.33 -13.20 -14.01
N HIS A 54 13.48 -12.19 -14.17
CA HIS A 54 12.46 -12.17 -15.23
C HIS A 54 13.10 -12.18 -16.62
N ALA A 55 14.16 -11.39 -16.82
CA ALA A 55 14.90 -11.38 -18.09
C ALA A 55 15.50 -12.76 -18.40
N THR A 56 16.04 -13.46 -17.39
CA THR A 56 16.65 -14.77 -17.55
C THR A 56 15.62 -15.85 -17.91
N VAL A 57 14.48 -15.88 -17.21
CA VAL A 57 13.40 -16.85 -17.48
C VAL A 57 12.85 -16.65 -18.89
N THR A 58 12.53 -15.40 -19.25
CA THR A 58 11.94 -15.09 -20.56
C THR A 58 12.91 -15.32 -21.72
N ALA A 59 14.22 -15.15 -21.53
CA ALA A 59 15.24 -15.47 -22.54
C ALA A 59 15.32 -16.97 -22.86
N ARG A 60 14.85 -17.85 -21.97
CA ARG A 60 14.80 -19.31 -22.18
C ARG A 60 13.56 -19.76 -22.98
N ARG A 61 12.62 -18.85 -23.28
CA ARG A 61 11.38 -19.14 -24.00
C ARG A 61 11.58 -19.03 -25.52
N GLY A 62 10.67 -19.62 -26.29
CA GLY A 62 10.73 -19.67 -27.75
C GLY A 62 10.44 -18.32 -28.44
N PRO A 63 10.67 -18.21 -29.77
CA PRO A 63 10.53 -16.95 -30.51
C PRO A 63 9.09 -16.39 -30.57
N GLY A 64 8.06 -17.22 -30.33
CA GLY A 64 6.66 -16.80 -30.27
C GLY A 64 6.23 -16.22 -28.91
N TYR A 65 7.09 -16.31 -27.88
CA TYR A 65 6.76 -15.87 -26.53
C TYR A 65 6.69 -14.35 -26.43
N GLN A 66 5.57 -13.86 -25.90
CA GLN A 66 5.32 -12.45 -25.67
C GLN A 66 5.60 -12.12 -24.21
N ARG A 67 6.48 -11.15 -23.97
CA ARG A 67 6.82 -10.68 -22.63
C ARG A 67 6.00 -9.46 -22.28
N GLU A 68 5.77 -9.23 -20.99
CA GLU A 68 5.30 -7.94 -20.48
C GLU A 68 3.97 -7.54 -21.16
N VAL A 69 3.02 -8.48 -21.25
CA VAL A 69 1.78 -8.33 -22.04
C VAL A 69 0.80 -7.41 -21.32
N PRO A 70 0.48 -6.22 -21.87
CA PRO A 70 -0.46 -5.31 -21.25
C PRO A 70 -1.88 -5.87 -21.39
N LEU A 71 -2.57 -6.03 -20.26
CA LEU A 71 -3.93 -6.56 -20.21
C LEU A 71 -4.85 -5.56 -19.51
N SER A 72 -6.09 -5.49 -20.01
CA SER A 72 -7.15 -4.69 -19.43
C SER A 72 -8.48 -5.40 -19.61
N GLY A 73 -9.32 -5.35 -18.59
CA GLY A 73 -10.66 -5.92 -18.58
C GLY A 73 -11.62 -5.09 -17.74
N LEU A 74 -12.91 -5.25 -17.98
CA LEU A 74 -13.98 -4.56 -17.26
C LEU A 74 -14.78 -5.55 -16.42
N CYS A 75 -14.93 -5.27 -15.13
CA CYS A 75 -15.62 -6.16 -14.20
C CYS A 75 -16.28 -5.35 -13.08
N ARG A 76 -17.61 -5.41 -12.96
CA ARG A 76 -18.40 -4.69 -11.94
C ARG A 76 -18.07 -3.19 -11.87
N GLY A 77 -18.03 -2.52 -13.03
CA GLY A 77 -17.66 -1.11 -13.14
C GLY A 77 -16.18 -0.78 -12.90
N LEU A 78 -15.33 -1.74 -12.54
CA LEU A 78 -13.88 -1.57 -12.38
C LEU A 78 -13.15 -1.86 -13.68
N ARG A 79 -12.28 -0.94 -14.11
CA ARG A 79 -11.32 -1.21 -15.18
C ARG A 79 -10.05 -1.82 -14.58
N ILE A 80 -9.98 -3.14 -14.61
CA ILE A 80 -8.82 -3.89 -14.13
C ILE A 80 -7.74 -3.79 -15.20
N GLN A 81 -6.52 -3.44 -14.80
CA GLN A 81 -5.40 -3.31 -15.72
C GLN A 81 -4.10 -3.81 -15.09
N GLY A 82 -3.21 -4.32 -15.91
CA GLY A 82 -1.91 -4.78 -15.47
C GLY A 82 -1.08 -5.31 -16.62
N ARG A 83 -0.04 -6.04 -16.26
CA ARG A 83 0.91 -6.58 -17.22
C ARG A 83 1.28 -7.97 -16.79
N ALA A 84 0.91 -8.96 -17.60
CA ALA A 84 1.35 -10.32 -17.36
C ALA A 84 2.83 -10.45 -17.75
N ASP A 85 3.59 -11.23 -16.98
CA ASP A 85 5.01 -11.40 -17.24
C ASP A 85 5.26 -12.07 -18.60
N GLY A 86 4.42 -13.04 -18.97
CA GLY A 86 4.54 -13.73 -20.24
C GLY A 86 3.30 -14.44 -20.78
N TRP A 87 3.27 -14.59 -22.10
CA TRP A 87 2.26 -15.34 -22.84
C TRP A 87 2.93 -16.14 -23.96
N ASP A 88 2.67 -17.44 -23.99
CA ASP A 88 3.04 -18.35 -25.07
C ASP A 88 1.79 -18.70 -25.90
N PRO A 89 1.63 -18.11 -27.10
CA PRO A 89 0.49 -18.39 -27.96
C PRO A 89 0.45 -19.83 -28.49
N ASP A 90 1.62 -20.44 -28.71
CA ASP A 90 1.74 -21.78 -29.29
C ASP A 90 1.32 -22.83 -28.26
N ALA A 91 1.75 -22.65 -27.00
CA ALA A 91 1.37 -23.51 -25.89
C ALA A 91 0.02 -23.11 -25.24
N ARG A 92 -0.59 -22.00 -25.66
CA ARG A 92 -1.76 -21.36 -25.01
C ARG A 92 -1.55 -21.22 -23.50
N ARG A 93 -0.36 -20.73 -23.11
CA ARG A 93 0.07 -20.67 -21.71
C ARG A 93 0.40 -19.25 -21.28
N LEU A 94 -0.23 -18.81 -20.21
CA LEU A 94 0.12 -17.60 -19.49
C LEU A 94 1.14 -17.92 -18.40
N GLU A 95 2.19 -17.10 -18.26
CA GLU A 95 3.18 -17.24 -17.20
C GLU A 95 3.20 -16.00 -16.29
N GLU A 96 3.20 -16.25 -14.98
CA GLU A 96 3.50 -15.27 -13.93
C GLU A 96 4.79 -15.70 -13.23
N ILE A 97 5.81 -14.85 -13.31
CA ILE A 97 7.17 -15.15 -12.89
C ILE A 97 7.42 -14.52 -11.52
N LYS A 98 8.04 -15.26 -10.61
CA LYS A 98 8.40 -14.81 -9.27
C LYS A 98 9.83 -15.19 -8.96
N THR A 99 10.69 -14.18 -8.83
CA THR A 99 12.07 -14.39 -8.38
C THR A 99 12.10 -14.62 -6.87
N HIS A 100 12.92 -15.55 -6.40
CA HIS A 100 13.15 -15.80 -4.98
C HIS A 100 14.61 -16.26 -4.74
N ARG A 101 14.97 -16.38 -3.47
CA ARG A 101 16.21 -17.03 -3.00
C ARG A 101 15.87 -18.15 -2.04
N GLY A 102 16.63 -19.24 -2.09
CA GLY A 102 16.40 -20.43 -1.25
C GLY A 102 15.30 -21.36 -1.78
N ASP A 103 14.89 -22.34 -0.97
CA ASP A 103 13.99 -23.41 -1.39
C ASP A 103 12.56 -22.90 -1.71
N PRO A 104 12.04 -23.09 -2.95
CA PRO A 104 10.67 -22.73 -3.32
C PRO A 104 9.60 -23.43 -2.46
N SER A 105 9.89 -24.59 -1.86
CA SER A 105 8.95 -25.28 -0.96
C SER A 105 8.62 -24.47 0.30
N LEU A 106 9.47 -23.50 0.64
CA LEU A 106 9.28 -22.60 1.76
C LEU A 106 8.37 -21.40 1.43
N ILE A 107 7.98 -21.25 0.16
CA ILE A 107 7.00 -20.24 -0.24
C ILE A 107 5.67 -20.58 0.41
N ARG A 108 5.23 -19.71 1.32
CA ARG A 108 4.07 -19.96 2.15
C ARG A 108 2.78 -20.03 1.33
N PRO A 109 1.81 -20.86 1.72
CA PRO A 109 0.54 -21.02 0.99
C PRO A 109 -0.21 -19.71 0.76
N ASN A 110 -0.22 -18.80 1.73
CA ASN A 110 -0.86 -17.49 1.61
C ASN A 110 -0.22 -16.60 0.51
N ARG A 111 1.11 -16.61 0.39
CA ARG A 111 1.84 -15.86 -0.63
C ARG A 111 1.65 -16.48 -2.02
N GLN A 112 1.73 -17.81 -2.10
CA GLN A 112 1.46 -18.55 -3.33
C GLN A 112 0.02 -18.32 -3.83
N ALA A 113 -0.96 -18.26 -2.93
CA ALA A 113 -2.35 -17.95 -3.27
C ALA A 113 -2.50 -16.56 -3.92
N LEU A 114 -1.73 -15.56 -3.48
CA LEU A 114 -1.71 -14.24 -4.14
C LEU A 114 -1.10 -14.28 -5.54
N HIS A 115 -0.02 -15.03 -5.72
CA HIS A 115 0.59 -15.20 -7.04
C HIS A 115 -0.39 -15.87 -8.01
N TRP A 116 -1.09 -16.92 -7.55
CA TRP A 116 -2.15 -17.56 -8.32
C TRP A 116 -3.31 -16.61 -8.61
N ALA A 117 -3.71 -15.78 -7.65
CA ALA A 117 -4.76 -14.80 -7.86
C ALA A 117 -4.41 -13.80 -8.97
N GLN A 118 -3.17 -13.30 -9.00
CA GLN A 118 -2.69 -12.40 -10.07
C GLN A 118 -2.72 -13.10 -11.42
N ALA A 119 -2.13 -14.29 -11.50
CA ALA A 119 -2.07 -15.08 -12.74
C ALA A 119 -3.47 -15.42 -13.29
N ARG A 120 -4.42 -15.79 -12.42
CA ARG A 120 -5.82 -16.07 -12.81
C ARG A 120 -6.55 -14.82 -13.30
N VAL A 121 -6.32 -13.65 -12.71
CA VAL A 121 -6.91 -12.38 -13.20
C VAL A 121 -6.37 -12.06 -14.60
N TYR A 122 -5.07 -12.25 -14.84
CA TYR A 122 -4.49 -12.12 -16.18
C TYR A 122 -5.06 -13.13 -17.17
N GLY A 123 -5.22 -14.40 -16.75
CA GLY A 123 -5.81 -15.45 -17.58
C GLY A 123 -7.23 -15.11 -18.00
N TRP A 124 -8.05 -14.60 -17.07
CA TRP A 124 -9.40 -14.12 -17.40
C TRP A 124 -9.38 -13.03 -18.47
N MET A 125 -8.56 -11.99 -18.32
CA MET A 125 -8.47 -10.90 -19.30
C MET A 125 -8.03 -11.42 -20.68
N LEU A 126 -7.14 -12.40 -20.71
CA LEU A 126 -6.67 -13.00 -21.95
C LEU A 126 -7.75 -13.85 -22.63
N CYS A 127 -8.50 -14.65 -21.86
CA CYS A 127 -9.66 -15.38 -22.35
C CYS A 127 -10.70 -14.44 -23.00
N GLU A 128 -11.03 -13.33 -22.32
CA GLU A 128 -11.98 -12.33 -22.83
C GLU A 128 -11.46 -11.65 -24.10
N GLN A 129 -10.19 -11.25 -24.13
CA GLN A 129 -9.62 -10.53 -25.28
C GLN A 129 -9.43 -11.39 -26.52
N LEU A 130 -9.08 -12.67 -26.35
CA LEU A 130 -8.77 -13.58 -27.45
C LEU A 130 -9.90 -14.56 -27.78
N GLY A 131 -10.99 -14.55 -27.00
CA GLY A 131 -12.13 -15.43 -27.19
C GLY A 131 -11.82 -16.90 -26.92
N PHE A 132 -10.97 -17.21 -25.93
CA PHE A 132 -10.62 -18.59 -25.59
C PHE A 132 -11.55 -19.16 -24.51
N ASP A 133 -11.96 -20.42 -24.68
CA ASP A 133 -12.75 -21.17 -23.68
C ASP A 133 -11.94 -21.58 -22.44
N GLY A 134 -10.62 -21.47 -22.51
CA GLY A 134 -9.68 -21.78 -21.43
C GLY A 134 -8.22 -21.69 -21.89
N LEU A 135 -7.31 -21.72 -20.92
CA LEU A 135 -5.86 -21.66 -21.15
C LEU A 135 -5.11 -22.28 -19.98
N ASP A 136 -3.83 -22.57 -20.19
CA ASP A 136 -2.94 -23.02 -19.13
C ASP A 136 -2.31 -21.82 -18.42
N ILE A 137 -2.35 -21.82 -17.10
CA ILE A 137 -1.70 -20.78 -16.28
C ILE A 137 -0.54 -21.43 -15.55
N ALA A 138 0.64 -20.81 -15.64
CA ALA A 138 1.84 -21.27 -14.98
C ALA A 138 2.40 -20.21 -14.02
N LEU A 139 2.62 -20.59 -12.77
CA LEU A 139 3.50 -19.86 -11.86
C LEU A 139 4.92 -20.38 -12.02
N VAL A 140 5.84 -19.48 -12.34
CA VAL A 140 7.26 -19.80 -12.52
C VAL A 140 8.06 -19.19 -11.39
N TYR A 141 8.55 -20.02 -10.48
CA TYR A 141 9.47 -19.60 -9.43
C TYR A 141 10.91 -19.75 -9.91
N TYR A 142 11.64 -18.64 -9.93
CA TYR A 142 13.04 -18.61 -10.34
C TYR A 142 13.93 -18.35 -9.12
N ASP A 143 14.79 -19.32 -8.83
CA ASP A 143 15.84 -19.16 -7.82
C ASP A 143 17.04 -18.46 -8.45
N ILE A 144 17.32 -17.23 -8.01
CA ILE A 144 18.42 -16.44 -8.58
C ILE A 144 19.80 -17.02 -8.26
N ASP A 145 19.95 -17.74 -7.14
CA ASP A 145 21.25 -18.25 -6.73
C ASP A 145 21.60 -19.55 -7.47
N SER A 146 20.62 -20.43 -7.70
CA SER A 146 20.83 -21.69 -8.43
C SER A 146 20.49 -21.62 -9.93
N GLY A 147 19.79 -20.58 -10.38
CA GLY A 147 19.30 -20.43 -11.75
C GLY A 147 18.18 -21.41 -12.13
N ARG A 148 17.60 -22.12 -11.16
CA ARG A 148 16.59 -23.17 -11.36
C ARG A 148 15.18 -22.60 -11.40
N GLU A 149 14.37 -23.11 -12.32
CA GLU A 149 12.94 -22.83 -12.41
C GLU A 149 12.13 -23.94 -11.74
N THR A 150 11.14 -23.56 -10.94
CA THR A 150 10.08 -24.44 -10.46
C THR A 150 8.77 -23.96 -11.05
N VAL A 151 8.15 -24.80 -11.89
CA VAL A 151 6.92 -24.45 -12.62
C VAL A 151 5.74 -25.20 -12.03
N LEU A 152 4.71 -24.46 -11.65
CA LEU A 152 3.41 -25.01 -11.23
C LEU A 152 2.39 -24.60 -12.28
N SER A 153 1.68 -25.55 -12.87
CA SER A 153 0.73 -25.28 -13.96
C SER A 153 -0.65 -25.86 -13.67
N GLU A 154 -1.67 -25.05 -13.93
CA GLU A 154 -3.08 -25.42 -13.80
C GLU A 154 -3.82 -25.02 -15.07
N HIS A 155 -4.67 -25.93 -15.58
CA HIS A 155 -5.59 -25.61 -16.65
C HIS A 155 -6.83 -24.91 -16.09
N HIS A 156 -7.25 -23.82 -16.71
CA HIS A 156 -8.41 -23.06 -16.28
C HIS A 156 -9.36 -22.78 -17.45
N THR A 157 -10.66 -22.91 -17.21
CA THR A 157 -11.70 -22.54 -18.18
C THR A 157 -12.11 -21.08 -17.99
N ALA A 158 -12.50 -20.41 -19.08
CA ALA A 158 -12.98 -19.03 -19.05
C ALA A 158 -14.13 -18.81 -18.04
N PRO A 159 -15.13 -19.69 -17.92
CA PRO A 159 -16.16 -19.55 -16.88
C PRO A 159 -15.60 -19.60 -15.45
N SER A 160 -14.67 -20.51 -15.15
CA SER A 160 -14.06 -20.58 -13.81
C SER A 160 -13.24 -19.34 -13.46
N LEU A 161 -12.50 -18.80 -14.44
CA LEU A 161 -11.72 -17.59 -14.29
C LEU A 161 -12.64 -16.37 -14.09
N ARG A 162 -13.74 -16.32 -14.84
CA ARG A 162 -14.76 -15.29 -14.71
C ARG A 162 -15.38 -15.29 -13.31
N GLU A 163 -15.84 -16.43 -12.82
CA GLU A 163 -16.41 -16.57 -11.47
C GLU A 163 -15.42 -16.11 -10.38
N PHE A 164 -14.16 -16.54 -10.49
CA PHE A 164 -13.10 -16.14 -9.57
C PHE A 164 -12.89 -14.62 -9.57
N VAL A 165 -12.77 -14.01 -10.75
CA VAL A 165 -12.55 -12.56 -10.89
C VAL A 165 -13.78 -11.78 -10.42
N ASP A 166 -15.00 -12.19 -10.76
CA ASP A 166 -16.23 -11.53 -10.31
C ASP A 166 -16.30 -11.45 -8.78
N GLY A 167 -15.85 -12.50 -8.08
CA GLY A 167 -15.77 -12.51 -6.61
C GLY A 167 -14.72 -11.54 -6.05
N LEU A 168 -13.58 -11.36 -6.72
CA LEU A 168 -12.59 -10.33 -6.34
C LEU A 168 -13.15 -8.92 -6.58
N CYS A 169 -13.73 -8.69 -7.76
CA CYS A 169 -14.33 -7.42 -8.13
C CYS A 169 -15.44 -7.03 -7.16
N GLU A 170 -16.29 -7.97 -6.74
CA GLU A 170 -17.39 -7.69 -5.82
C GLU A 170 -16.88 -7.16 -4.48
N ARG A 171 -15.87 -7.82 -3.91
CA ARG A 171 -15.24 -7.39 -2.65
C ARG A 171 -14.59 -6.01 -2.79
N TYR A 172 -13.94 -5.72 -3.92
CA TYR A 172 -13.24 -4.45 -4.12
C TYR A 172 -14.17 -3.30 -4.52
N ALA A 173 -15.19 -3.55 -5.35
CA ALA A 173 -16.08 -2.52 -5.89
C ALA A 173 -16.81 -1.75 -4.78
N GLY A 174 -17.33 -2.47 -3.78
CA GLY A 174 -17.98 -1.85 -2.62
C GLY A 174 -17.02 -0.92 -1.85
N TRP A 175 -15.77 -1.35 -1.69
CA TRP A 175 -14.73 -0.54 -1.06
C TRP A 175 -14.33 0.67 -1.90
N ALA A 176 -14.14 0.48 -3.21
CA ALA A 176 -13.78 1.55 -4.13
C ALA A 176 -14.84 2.66 -4.17
N LEU A 177 -16.13 2.28 -4.13
CA LEU A 177 -17.23 3.24 -4.02
C LEU A 177 -17.16 4.04 -2.73
N GLN A 178 -17.02 3.34 -1.59
CA GLN A 178 -16.88 3.99 -0.28
C GLN A 178 -15.68 4.95 -0.25
N GLU A 179 -14.58 4.58 -0.91
CA GLU A 179 -13.38 5.40 -0.93
C GLU A 179 -13.51 6.63 -1.82
N ARG A 180 -14.20 6.50 -2.95
CA ARG A 180 -14.56 7.64 -3.81
C ARG A 180 -15.45 8.64 -3.05
N GLU A 181 -16.46 8.16 -2.35
CA GLU A 181 -17.37 8.99 -1.53
C GLU A 181 -16.62 9.67 -0.39
N HIS A 182 -15.78 8.93 0.33
CA HIS A 182 -14.93 9.46 1.40
C HIS A 182 -14.05 10.60 0.89
N ARG A 183 -13.34 10.39 -0.22
CA ARG A 183 -12.45 11.41 -0.81
C ARG A 183 -13.21 12.64 -1.26
N ALA A 184 -14.38 12.48 -1.88
CA ALA A 184 -15.22 13.60 -2.27
C ALA A 184 -15.68 14.42 -1.05
N ALA A 185 -16.13 13.75 0.01
CA ALA A 185 -16.55 14.40 1.25
C ALA A 185 -15.38 15.10 1.97
N ARG A 186 -14.24 14.42 2.07
CA ARG A 186 -12.98 14.96 2.60
C ARG A 186 -12.56 16.21 1.84
N ASP A 187 -12.48 16.14 0.53
CA ASP A 187 -12.00 17.24 -0.30
C ASP A 187 -12.92 18.46 -0.23
N ALA A 188 -14.25 18.24 -0.22
CA ALA A 188 -15.21 19.31 0.00
C ALA A 188 -15.02 19.98 1.37
N ALA A 189 -14.86 19.20 2.43
CA ALA A 189 -14.66 19.71 3.78
C ALA A 189 -13.31 20.44 3.93
N LEU A 190 -12.24 19.93 3.32
CA LEU A 190 -10.91 20.55 3.33
C LEU A 190 -10.85 21.87 2.56
N ARG A 191 -11.62 22.02 1.47
CA ARG A 191 -11.76 23.31 0.76
C ARG A 191 -12.45 24.36 1.63
N ALA A 192 -13.45 23.95 2.42
CA ALA A 192 -14.18 24.80 3.35
C ALA A 192 -13.51 24.97 4.72
N LEU A 193 -12.37 24.31 4.97
CA LEU A 193 -11.69 24.32 6.26
C LEU A 193 -11.31 25.74 6.68
N ALA A 194 -11.84 26.17 7.82
CA ALA A 194 -11.51 27.43 8.47
C ALA A 194 -10.37 27.23 9.48
N PHE A 195 -9.64 28.31 9.77
CA PHE A 195 -8.65 28.28 10.83
C PHE A 195 -9.39 28.17 12.20
N PRO A 196 -8.94 27.30 13.13
CA PRO A 196 -9.74 26.93 14.29
C PRO A 196 -9.73 27.98 15.42
N HIS A 197 -8.98 29.07 15.27
CA HIS A 197 -8.97 30.20 16.21
C HIS A 197 -9.52 31.46 15.55
N PRO A 198 -10.07 32.42 16.34
CA PRO A 198 -10.65 33.65 15.80
C PRO A 198 -9.67 34.48 14.95
N ALA A 199 -8.38 34.42 15.26
CA ALA A 199 -7.33 35.11 14.53
C ALA A 199 -6.04 34.29 14.51
N PHE A 200 -5.22 34.53 13.48
CA PHE A 200 -3.85 34.04 13.42
C PHE A 200 -2.96 34.83 14.38
N ARG A 201 -2.05 34.15 15.06
CA ARG A 201 -0.93 34.81 15.77
C ARG A 201 0.05 35.43 14.77
N PRO A 202 0.89 36.40 15.18
CA PRO A 202 1.94 36.96 14.33
C PRO A 202 2.81 35.85 13.69
N GLY A 203 3.08 35.96 12.39
CA GLY A 203 3.83 34.96 11.60
C GLY A 203 3.07 33.68 11.24
N GLN A 204 2.00 33.33 11.95
CA GLN A 204 1.27 32.09 11.76
C GLN A 204 0.55 32.01 10.41
N ARG A 205 -0.06 33.13 9.98
CA ARG A 205 -0.73 33.23 8.68
C ARG A 205 0.26 33.11 7.52
N GLU A 206 1.43 33.72 7.67
CA GLU A 206 2.49 33.65 6.67
C GLU A 206 3.01 32.22 6.52
N LEU A 207 3.30 31.55 7.63
CA LEU A 207 3.70 30.14 7.64
C LEU A 207 2.65 29.24 6.98
N ALA A 208 1.38 29.36 7.39
CA ALA A 208 0.29 28.57 6.80
C ALA A 208 0.14 28.82 5.29
N ALA A 209 0.24 30.08 4.86
CA ALA A 209 0.13 30.44 3.44
C ALA A 209 1.33 29.91 2.62
N SER A 210 2.54 29.93 3.17
CA SER A 210 3.72 29.37 2.54
C SER A 210 3.64 27.85 2.40
N VAL A 211 3.20 27.15 3.44
CA VAL A 211 2.96 25.69 3.38
C VAL A 211 1.90 25.36 2.33
N TYR A 212 0.77 26.08 2.34
CA TYR A 212 -0.30 25.88 1.36
C TYR A 212 0.21 26.04 -0.08
N ARG A 213 0.94 27.12 -0.38
CA ARG A 213 1.50 27.38 -1.72
C ARG A 213 2.51 26.30 -2.11
N ALA A 214 3.44 25.96 -1.22
CA ALA A 214 4.45 24.96 -1.49
C ALA A 214 3.85 23.58 -1.77
N HIS A 215 2.87 23.15 -0.97
CA HIS A 215 2.14 21.91 -1.19
C HIS A 215 1.41 21.94 -2.53
N ARG A 216 0.59 22.97 -2.78
CA ARG A 216 -0.18 23.14 -4.04
C ARG A 216 0.72 23.12 -5.27
N ASP A 217 1.86 23.82 -5.22
CA ASP A 217 2.76 23.99 -6.36
C ASP A 217 3.78 22.85 -6.48
N GLY A 218 3.84 21.96 -5.50
CA GLY A 218 4.77 20.85 -5.48
C GLY A 218 6.21 21.17 -5.26
N ARG A 219 6.46 22.15 -4.40
CA ARG A 219 7.79 22.59 -4.05
C ARG A 219 8.11 22.18 -2.63
N ALA A 220 9.38 21.89 -2.40
CA ALA A 220 9.91 21.78 -1.05
C ALA A 220 9.89 23.17 -0.38
N LEU A 221 9.53 23.20 0.90
CA LEU A 221 9.60 24.39 1.73
C LEU A 221 10.43 24.06 2.97
N LEU A 222 11.53 24.79 3.15
CA LEU A 222 12.21 24.88 4.43
C LEU A 222 11.72 26.16 5.11
N ALA A 223 11.10 26.01 6.29
CA ALA A 223 10.56 27.12 7.05
C ALA A 223 11.15 27.13 8.46
N GLU A 224 11.70 28.26 8.85
CA GLU A 224 12.08 28.56 10.23
C GLU A 224 11.01 29.44 10.85
N ALA A 225 10.59 29.09 12.06
CA ALA A 225 9.68 29.94 12.82
C ALA A 225 9.93 29.78 14.32
N PRO A 226 9.76 30.85 15.12
CA PRO A 226 10.03 30.79 16.55
C PRO A 226 9.08 29.83 17.28
N THR A 227 9.52 29.32 18.43
CA THR A 227 8.70 28.45 19.27
C THR A 227 7.48 29.22 19.81
N GLY A 228 6.39 28.50 20.11
CA GLY A 228 5.19 29.10 20.73
C GLY A 228 4.23 29.84 19.78
N ILE A 229 4.60 30.11 18.52
CA ILE A 229 3.70 30.78 17.55
C ILE A 229 2.53 29.91 17.08
N GLY A 230 2.54 28.61 17.40
CA GLY A 230 1.60 27.63 16.87
C GLY A 230 1.98 27.11 15.49
N LYS A 231 3.25 26.68 15.31
CA LYS A 231 3.78 26.10 14.07
C LYS A 231 2.94 24.92 13.60
N THR A 232 2.73 23.94 14.47
CA THR A 232 2.02 22.69 14.17
C THR A 232 0.62 22.93 13.60
N ILE A 233 -0.20 23.77 14.24
CA ILE A 233 -1.55 24.04 13.75
C ILE A 233 -1.54 24.82 12.42
N ALA A 234 -0.58 25.72 12.23
CA ALA A 234 -0.43 26.51 11.01
C ALA A 234 -0.02 25.65 9.81
N THR A 235 0.95 24.75 10.00
CA THR A 235 1.45 23.85 8.95
C THR A 235 0.40 22.81 8.59
N LEU A 236 -0.25 22.19 9.58
CA LEU A 236 -1.36 21.26 9.36
C LEU A 236 -2.50 21.93 8.59
N PHE A 237 -2.95 23.12 9.02
CA PHE A 237 -4.00 23.86 8.34
C PHE A 237 -3.64 24.17 6.87
N GLY A 238 -2.43 24.69 6.64
CA GLY A 238 -1.95 25.01 5.29
C GLY A 238 -1.89 23.79 4.37
N ALA A 239 -1.33 22.68 4.85
CA ALA A 239 -1.20 21.44 4.09
C ALA A 239 -2.56 20.78 3.82
N LEU A 240 -3.43 20.71 4.82
CA LEU A 240 -4.76 20.12 4.69
C LEU A 240 -5.63 20.90 3.68
N ARG A 241 -5.55 22.23 3.67
CA ARG A 241 -6.25 23.04 2.65
C ARG A 241 -5.68 22.84 1.24
N ALA A 242 -4.41 22.48 1.10
CA ALA A 242 -3.77 22.24 -0.20
C ALA A 242 -4.00 20.82 -0.73
N LEU A 243 -4.31 19.86 0.15
CA LEU A 243 -4.48 18.43 -0.17
C LEU A 243 -5.43 18.18 -1.36
N PRO A 244 -6.64 18.80 -1.44
CA PRO A 244 -7.56 18.59 -2.57
C PRO A 244 -7.11 19.23 -3.89
N LEU A 245 -6.13 20.13 -3.88
CA LEU A 245 -5.72 20.91 -5.06
C LEU A 245 -4.61 20.22 -5.86
N ARG A 246 -3.86 19.33 -5.23
CA ARG A 246 -2.77 18.56 -5.85
C ARG A 246 -3.08 17.05 -5.93
N ALA A 247 -4.35 16.69 -5.78
CA ALA A 247 -4.79 15.29 -5.72
C ALA A 247 -3.90 14.44 -4.79
N THR A 248 -3.45 15.02 -3.67
CA THR A 248 -2.59 14.31 -2.71
C THR A 248 -3.44 13.29 -1.97
N ASP A 249 -2.99 12.04 -1.93
CA ASP A 249 -3.71 10.95 -1.28
C ASP A 249 -3.54 10.98 0.23
N ARG A 250 -2.33 11.28 0.71
CA ARG A 250 -1.98 11.25 2.14
C ARG A 250 -1.01 12.35 2.54
N LEU A 251 -1.22 12.92 3.71
CA LEU A 251 -0.29 13.78 4.42
C LEU A 251 0.42 12.99 5.53
N CYS A 252 1.74 12.87 5.48
CA CYS A 252 2.53 12.25 6.54
C CYS A 252 3.15 13.34 7.42
N TYR A 253 2.68 13.46 8.66
CA TYR A 253 3.31 14.30 9.68
C TYR A 253 4.37 13.48 10.43
N LEU A 254 5.62 13.87 10.27
CA LEU A 254 6.78 13.15 10.78
C LEU A 254 7.47 13.97 11.87
N THR A 255 7.81 13.33 12.97
CA THR A 255 8.48 13.97 14.11
C THR A 255 9.37 12.98 14.86
N ALA A 256 10.50 13.44 15.38
CA ALA A 256 11.45 12.59 16.11
C ALA A 256 11.02 12.24 17.55
N ARG A 257 10.02 12.95 18.10
CA ARG A 257 9.70 12.87 19.54
C ARG A 257 8.22 12.59 19.78
N THR A 258 7.93 11.82 20.82
CA THR A 258 6.56 11.56 21.29
C THR A 258 5.78 12.84 21.59
N THR A 259 6.44 13.89 22.09
CA THR A 259 5.82 15.20 22.32
C THR A 259 5.36 15.87 21.02
N GLY A 260 6.16 15.80 19.95
CA GLY A 260 5.79 16.32 18.64
C GLY A 260 4.58 15.57 18.05
N ARG A 261 4.51 14.26 18.25
CA ARG A 261 3.36 13.44 17.83
C ARG A 261 2.08 13.85 18.58
N ALA A 262 2.17 14.08 19.89
CA ALA A 262 1.05 14.57 20.68
C ALA A 262 0.58 15.96 20.21
N LEU A 263 1.51 16.87 19.86
CA LEU A 263 1.18 18.18 19.29
C LEU A 263 0.49 18.05 17.93
N ALA A 264 0.95 17.14 17.06
CA ALA A 264 0.34 16.88 15.76
C ALA A 264 -1.10 16.38 15.89
N LEU A 265 -1.32 15.36 16.72
CA LEU A 265 -2.66 14.84 17.02
C LEU A 265 -3.54 15.90 17.67
N GLY A 266 -3.00 16.69 18.60
CA GLY A 266 -3.70 17.82 19.20
C GLY A 266 -4.11 18.88 18.18
N GLY A 267 -3.24 19.19 17.22
CA GLY A 267 -3.54 20.11 16.13
C GLY A 267 -4.62 19.59 15.19
N LEU A 268 -4.58 18.30 14.84
CA LEU A 268 -5.64 17.66 14.04
C LEU A 268 -6.98 17.66 14.77
N ARG A 269 -7.00 17.43 16.10
CA ARG A 269 -8.22 17.56 16.92
C ARG A 269 -8.79 18.96 16.90
N GLN A 270 -7.94 19.98 17.04
CA GLN A 270 -8.37 21.38 16.96
C GLN A 270 -8.97 21.74 15.60
N LEU A 271 -8.51 21.10 14.52
CA LEU A 271 -9.09 21.22 13.18
C LEU A 271 -10.37 20.40 12.98
N GLY A 272 -10.81 19.66 14.00
CA GLY A 272 -12.05 18.88 13.98
C GLY A 272 -11.91 17.45 13.44
N ALA A 273 -10.70 16.93 13.23
CA ALA A 273 -10.47 15.61 12.64
C ALA A 273 -11.09 14.44 13.41
N GLU A 274 -11.24 14.56 14.73
CA GLU A 274 -11.85 13.52 15.58
C GLU A 274 -13.38 13.62 15.67
N GLN A 275 -13.99 14.73 15.21
CA GLN A 275 -15.41 15.03 15.44
C GLN A 275 -16.18 15.38 14.18
N SER A 276 -15.80 16.44 13.47
CA SER A 276 -16.60 17.07 12.42
C SER A 276 -16.01 16.95 11.03
N LEU A 277 -14.68 16.88 10.93
CA LEU A 277 -13.99 16.77 9.65
C LEU A 277 -13.93 15.30 9.24
N PRO A 278 -14.38 14.92 8.02
CA PRO A 278 -14.32 13.54 7.54
C PRO A 278 -12.88 13.18 7.11
N LEU A 279 -11.96 13.23 8.07
CA LEU A 279 -10.54 12.98 7.88
C LEU A 279 -10.17 11.67 8.56
N ARG A 280 -9.60 10.73 7.81
CA ARG A 280 -9.04 9.50 8.36
C ARG A 280 -7.60 9.75 8.80
N VAL A 281 -7.37 9.66 10.10
CA VAL A 281 -6.08 9.90 10.76
C VAL A 281 -5.60 8.59 11.37
N VAL A 282 -4.36 8.21 11.08
CA VAL A 282 -3.71 7.07 11.74
C VAL A 282 -2.47 7.53 12.51
N GLU A 283 -2.41 7.18 13.79
CA GLU A 283 -1.20 7.29 14.60
C GLU A 283 -0.43 5.99 14.49
N HIS A 284 0.78 6.06 13.94
CA HIS A 284 1.63 4.89 13.84
C HIS A 284 2.75 4.96 14.89
N ARG A 285 2.91 3.86 15.62
CA ARG A 285 3.97 3.71 16.64
C ARG A 285 4.95 2.65 16.19
N ALA A 286 6.13 2.66 16.79
CA ALA A 286 7.06 1.54 16.69
C ALA A 286 6.40 0.24 17.15
N ARG A 287 6.81 -0.90 16.58
CA ARG A 287 6.20 -2.20 16.86
C ARG A 287 6.27 -2.54 18.33
N GLU A 288 7.38 -2.21 18.98
CA GLU A 288 7.65 -2.46 20.40
C GLU A 288 6.66 -1.71 21.31
N GLN A 289 6.07 -0.61 20.83
CA GLN A 289 5.09 0.20 21.56
C GLN A 289 3.64 -0.19 21.26
N ALA A 290 3.40 -0.93 20.18
CA ALA A 290 2.05 -1.28 19.70
C ALA A 290 1.76 -2.79 19.81
N CYS A 291 2.77 -3.63 20.02
CA CYS A 291 2.61 -5.07 20.09
C CYS A 291 1.99 -5.51 21.42
N GLU A 292 0.90 -6.29 21.35
CA GLU A 292 0.30 -6.94 22.53
C GLU A 292 1.03 -8.23 22.95
N HIS A 293 1.98 -8.71 22.12
CA HIS A 293 2.77 -9.93 22.35
C HIS A 293 4.25 -9.70 21.98
N PRO A 294 4.98 -8.84 22.72
CA PRO A 294 6.36 -8.47 22.39
C PRO A 294 7.34 -9.65 22.48
N ASP A 295 6.99 -10.68 23.26
CA ASP A 295 7.72 -11.93 23.45
C ASP A 295 7.59 -12.91 22.28
N LYS A 296 6.68 -12.64 21.32
CA LYS A 296 6.33 -13.58 20.25
C LYS A 296 6.82 -13.10 18.88
N ALA A 297 7.22 -14.06 18.05
CA ALA A 297 7.49 -13.81 16.65
C ALA A 297 6.19 -13.51 15.87
N CYS A 298 6.27 -12.66 14.84
CA CYS A 298 5.13 -12.26 14.02
C CYS A 298 4.84 -13.28 12.90
N HIS A 299 4.38 -14.47 13.30
CA HIS A 299 3.81 -15.49 12.42
C HIS A 299 2.72 -16.30 13.14
N GLY A 300 1.81 -16.93 12.41
CA GLY A 300 0.63 -17.61 13.01
C GLY A 300 0.91 -18.83 13.88
N ASP A 301 2.10 -19.45 13.73
CA ASP A 301 2.55 -20.51 14.65
C ASP A 301 2.90 -19.95 16.05
N ALA A 302 3.43 -18.72 16.13
CA ALA A 302 3.88 -18.11 17.38
C ALA A 302 2.83 -17.17 17.98
N CYS A 303 2.25 -16.27 17.18
CA CYS A 303 1.38 -15.20 17.66
C CYS A 303 -0.10 -15.44 17.30
N PRO A 304 -1.02 -15.47 18.29
CA PRO A 304 -2.45 -15.69 18.03
C PRO A 304 -3.08 -14.55 17.20
N LEU A 305 -2.53 -13.33 17.30
CA LEU A 305 -2.99 -12.18 16.51
C LEU A 305 -2.49 -12.22 15.06
N ALA A 306 -1.47 -13.03 14.76
CA ALA A 306 -0.95 -13.24 13.41
C ALA A 306 -1.66 -14.39 12.68
N ARG A 307 -2.15 -15.40 13.41
CA ARG A 307 -2.87 -16.54 12.84
C ARG A 307 -4.18 -16.10 12.18
N GLY A 308 -4.44 -16.45 10.94
CA GLY A 308 -5.64 -16.01 10.20
C GLY A 308 -5.83 -14.49 10.19
N PHE A 309 -4.73 -13.73 10.21
CA PHE A 309 -4.77 -12.26 10.22
C PHE A 309 -5.53 -11.73 9.00
N TYR A 310 -5.20 -12.22 7.80
CA TYR A 310 -5.81 -11.74 6.56
C TYR A 310 -7.24 -12.21 6.37
N ASP A 311 -7.65 -13.31 7.01
CA ASP A 311 -9.04 -13.77 6.99
C ASP A 311 -9.95 -12.83 7.82
N ARG A 312 -9.39 -12.24 8.88
CA ARG A 312 -10.10 -11.34 9.82
C ARG A 312 -9.94 -9.86 9.46
N LEU A 313 -8.92 -9.51 8.66
CA LEU A 313 -8.62 -8.16 8.22
C LEU A 313 -9.79 -7.43 7.54
N PRO A 314 -10.61 -8.05 6.64
CA PRO A 314 -11.65 -7.31 5.94
C PRO A 314 -12.67 -6.63 6.86
N ALA A 315 -13.11 -7.33 7.90
CA ALA A 315 -14.07 -6.80 8.88
C ALA A 315 -13.44 -5.68 9.74
N ALA A 316 -12.23 -5.92 10.25
CA ALA A 316 -11.49 -4.94 11.04
C ALA A 316 -11.17 -3.67 10.25
N ARG A 317 -10.79 -3.81 8.97
CA ARG A 317 -10.52 -2.70 8.05
C ARG A 317 -11.76 -1.84 7.84
N LEU A 318 -12.92 -2.45 7.68
CA LEU A 318 -14.18 -1.73 7.48
C LEU A 318 -14.58 -0.94 8.74
N GLU A 319 -14.41 -1.52 9.93
CA GLU A 319 -14.62 -0.79 11.19
C GLU A 319 -13.63 0.37 11.34
N ALA A 320 -12.34 0.12 11.12
CA ALA A 320 -11.29 1.13 11.24
C ALA A 320 -11.49 2.32 10.29
N ALA A 321 -11.88 2.07 9.04
CA ALA A 321 -12.18 3.14 8.08
C ALA A 321 -13.42 3.98 8.48
N ARG A 322 -14.40 3.38 9.18
CA ARG A 322 -15.55 4.09 9.73
C ARG A 322 -15.20 4.90 10.98
N ALA A 323 -14.30 4.40 11.82
CA ALA A 323 -13.85 5.09 13.02
C ALA A 323 -13.12 6.40 12.70
N ARG A 324 -12.41 6.45 11.56
CA ARG A 324 -11.63 7.59 11.03
C ARG A 324 -10.45 8.02 11.89
N TRP A 325 -10.64 8.18 13.19
CA TRP A 325 -9.60 8.54 14.15
C TRP A 325 -8.97 7.29 14.75
N LEU A 326 -7.84 6.88 14.19
CA LEU A 326 -7.10 5.67 14.53
C LEU A 326 -5.83 6.02 15.32
N ASN A 327 -6.04 6.56 16.53
CA ASN A 327 -4.97 6.65 17.50
C ASN A 327 -4.62 5.25 18.05
N HIS A 328 -3.58 5.16 18.88
CA HIS A 328 -3.16 3.90 19.48
C HIS A 328 -4.29 3.15 20.22
N GLU A 329 -5.13 3.87 20.98
CA GLU A 329 -6.25 3.27 21.72
C GLU A 329 -7.34 2.72 20.79
N ALA A 330 -7.74 3.48 19.77
CA ALA A 330 -8.74 3.04 18.80
C ALA A 330 -8.25 1.83 17.99
N LEU A 331 -6.99 1.84 17.53
CA LEU A 331 -6.39 0.68 16.86
C LEU A 331 -6.37 -0.56 17.75
N ARG A 332 -5.98 -0.40 19.02
CA ARG A 332 -5.97 -1.49 20.00
C ARG A 332 -7.36 -2.07 20.22
N ARG A 333 -8.37 -1.22 20.43
CA ARG A 333 -9.77 -1.65 20.62
C ARG A 333 -10.28 -2.42 19.40
N ILE A 334 -10.21 -1.82 18.21
CA ILE A 334 -10.69 -2.44 16.97
C ILE A 334 -9.94 -3.75 16.71
N ALA A 335 -8.62 -3.76 16.88
CA ALA A 335 -7.85 -4.98 16.69
C ALA A 335 -8.25 -6.08 17.67
N ALA A 336 -8.52 -5.75 18.94
CA ALA A 336 -9.01 -6.70 19.93
C ALA A 336 -10.40 -7.24 19.58
N ASP A 337 -11.32 -6.39 19.16
CA ASP A 337 -12.69 -6.77 18.76
C ASP A 337 -12.70 -7.79 17.60
N HIS A 338 -11.70 -7.71 16.71
CA HIS A 338 -11.53 -8.64 15.58
C HIS A 338 -10.43 -9.70 15.80
N GLY A 339 -9.78 -9.69 16.97
CA GLY A 339 -8.70 -10.60 17.34
C GLY A 339 -7.41 -10.50 16.51
N ILE A 340 -7.16 -9.39 15.82
CA ILE A 340 -5.99 -9.21 14.93
C ILE A 340 -4.88 -8.36 15.58
N CYS A 341 -3.72 -8.27 14.93
CA CYS A 341 -2.61 -7.46 15.45
C CYS A 341 -2.87 -5.95 15.23
N PRO A 342 -2.87 -5.11 16.29
CA PRO A 342 -3.10 -3.67 16.15
C PRO A 342 -2.01 -2.95 15.35
N TYR A 343 -0.75 -3.37 15.48
CA TYR A 343 0.34 -2.80 14.69
C TYR A 343 0.14 -3.02 13.19
N TYR A 344 -0.13 -4.26 12.76
CA TYR A 344 -0.35 -4.56 11.34
C TYR A 344 -1.69 -4.03 10.82
N LEU A 345 -2.73 -3.94 11.65
CA LEU A 345 -3.94 -3.20 11.29
C LEU A 345 -3.62 -1.74 10.99
N GLY A 346 -2.82 -1.08 11.83
CA GLY A 346 -2.36 0.29 11.61
C GLY A 346 -1.60 0.44 10.29
N GLN A 347 -0.68 -0.50 9.98
CA GLN A 347 0.05 -0.53 8.71
C GLN A 347 -0.90 -0.68 7.50
N GLU A 348 -1.86 -1.60 7.56
CA GLU A 348 -2.84 -1.79 6.47
C GLU A 348 -3.72 -0.55 6.28
N LEU A 349 -4.05 0.15 7.36
CA LEU A 349 -4.89 1.35 7.34
C LEU A 349 -4.17 2.60 6.86
N LEU A 350 -2.83 2.59 6.79
CA LEU A 350 -2.09 3.65 6.12
C LEU A 350 -2.62 3.83 4.70
N ARG A 351 -2.77 2.75 3.93
CA ARG A 351 -3.31 2.75 2.55
C ARG A 351 -4.58 3.59 2.43
N TRP A 352 -5.42 3.62 3.46
CA TRP A 352 -6.76 4.20 3.44
C TRP A 352 -6.92 5.42 4.35
N SER A 353 -5.81 5.98 4.83
CA SER A 353 -5.76 7.16 5.69
C SER A 353 -5.34 8.40 4.93
N ASP A 354 -5.94 9.53 5.30
CA ASP A 354 -5.66 10.86 4.73
C ASP A 354 -4.47 11.53 5.43
N VAL A 355 -4.30 11.26 6.72
CA VAL A 355 -3.18 11.74 7.52
C VAL A 355 -2.56 10.59 8.29
N ALA A 356 -1.24 10.44 8.18
CA ALA A 356 -0.46 9.54 9.02
C ALA A 356 0.46 10.36 9.91
N VAL A 357 0.46 10.07 11.21
CA VAL A 357 1.34 10.73 12.19
C VAL A 357 2.31 9.68 12.74
N GLY A 358 3.61 9.91 12.59
CA GLY A 358 4.62 8.93 12.98
C GLY A 358 6.04 9.49 13.07
N ASP A 359 6.99 8.59 13.25
CA ASP A 359 8.43 8.89 13.32
C ASP A 359 9.06 9.04 11.92
N TYR A 360 10.21 9.71 11.84
CA TYR A 360 11.06 9.78 10.65
C TYR A 360 11.40 8.40 10.07
N HIS A 361 11.63 7.40 10.93
CA HIS A 361 11.97 6.05 10.49
C HIS A 361 10.93 5.43 9.56
N HIS A 362 9.66 5.81 9.67
CA HIS A 362 8.63 5.25 8.79
C HIS A 362 8.76 5.70 7.33
N VAL A 363 9.59 6.69 7.04
CA VAL A 363 9.76 7.29 5.70
C VAL A 363 11.22 7.29 5.23
N PHE A 364 12.18 7.51 6.13
CA PHE A 364 13.59 7.74 5.77
C PHE A 364 14.53 6.54 6.03
N ASP A 365 14.04 5.51 6.72
CA ASP A 365 14.79 4.27 6.90
C ASP A 365 14.89 3.50 5.57
N PRO A 366 16.00 2.79 5.27
CA PRO A 366 16.10 1.98 4.05
C PRO A 366 14.99 0.93 3.91
N GLY A 367 14.48 0.41 5.02
CA GLY A 367 13.35 -0.53 5.07
C GLY A 367 11.99 0.14 5.32
N ALA A 368 11.91 1.46 5.21
CA ALA A 368 10.69 2.23 5.45
C ALA A 368 9.56 1.86 4.49
N ALA A 369 8.46 1.35 5.06
CA ALA A 369 7.34 0.87 4.26
C ALA A 369 6.46 1.99 3.67
N TRP A 370 6.46 3.22 4.19
CA TRP A 370 5.38 4.18 3.84
C TRP A 370 5.49 4.75 2.44
N LEU A 371 6.70 5.10 2.00
CA LEU A 371 6.92 5.60 0.64
C LEU A 371 6.81 4.45 -0.36
N ALA A 372 7.45 3.30 -0.07
CA ALA A 372 7.33 2.10 -0.90
C ALA A 372 5.86 1.70 -1.11
N LEU A 373 5.07 1.67 -0.04
CA LEU A 373 3.63 1.40 -0.08
C LEU A 373 2.86 2.40 -0.95
N ALA A 374 3.22 3.69 -0.87
CA ALA A 374 2.58 4.71 -1.69
C ALA A 374 2.95 4.58 -3.17
N GLU A 375 4.21 4.30 -3.48
CA GLU A 375 4.69 4.05 -4.85
C GLU A 375 4.02 2.81 -5.45
N GLU A 376 3.95 1.71 -4.69
CA GLU A 376 3.27 0.48 -5.09
C GLU A 376 1.79 0.69 -5.43
N ASP A 377 1.10 1.52 -4.63
CA ASP A 377 -0.32 1.84 -4.84
C ASP A 377 -0.54 3.00 -5.83
N GLY A 378 0.52 3.60 -6.39
CA GLY A 378 0.45 4.76 -7.27
C GLY A 378 -0.12 6.01 -6.60
N ARG A 379 0.13 6.19 -5.29
CA ARG A 379 -0.42 7.27 -4.47
C ARG A 379 0.55 8.42 -4.27
N SER A 380 0.03 9.63 -4.32
CA SER A 380 0.73 10.86 -4.01
C SER A 380 0.74 11.13 -2.50
N VAL A 381 1.93 11.35 -1.93
CA VAL A 381 2.12 11.65 -0.51
C VAL A 381 2.81 13.00 -0.33
N ALA A 382 2.36 13.78 0.65
CA ALA A 382 3.03 14.99 1.11
C ALA A 382 3.65 14.76 2.50
N LEU A 383 4.87 15.25 2.71
CA LEU A 383 5.59 15.12 3.98
C LEU A 383 5.61 16.46 4.72
N LEU A 384 5.21 16.44 5.99
CA LEU A 384 5.46 17.52 6.94
C LEU A 384 6.47 17.03 7.97
N VAL A 385 7.70 17.53 7.90
CA VAL A 385 8.78 17.15 8.81
C VAL A 385 8.91 18.21 9.89
N ASP A 386 8.55 17.87 11.13
CA ASP A 386 8.60 18.79 12.28
C ASP A 386 9.87 18.59 13.11
N GLU A 387 10.54 19.69 13.45
CA GLU A 387 11.89 19.68 14.06
C GLU A 387 12.92 18.96 13.17
N ALA A 388 12.91 19.31 11.87
CA ALA A 388 13.77 18.73 10.83
C ALA A 388 15.28 18.81 11.10
N HIS A 389 15.72 19.67 12.03
CA HIS A 389 17.12 19.70 12.47
C HIS A 389 17.58 18.36 13.09
N HIS A 390 16.66 17.55 13.62
CA HIS A 390 16.96 16.19 14.09
C HIS A 390 17.08 15.15 12.96
N LEU A 391 16.58 15.45 11.75
CA LEU A 391 16.50 14.47 10.67
C LEU A 391 17.88 14.02 10.20
N ILE A 392 18.86 14.93 10.08
CA ILE A 392 20.18 14.61 9.52
C ILE A 392 20.90 13.58 10.41
N GLY A 393 20.96 13.81 11.72
CA GLY A 393 21.58 12.86 12.65
C GLY A 393 20.89 11.51 12.60
N ARG A 394 19.56 11.51 12.69
CA ARG A 394 18.73 10.28 12.64
C ARG A 394 18.91 9.51 11.33
N ALA A 395 18.98 10.21 10.20
CA ALA A 395 19.19 9.62 8.88
C ALA A 395 20.56 8.95 8.79
N ARG A 396 21.60 9.54 9.38
CA ARG A 396 22.92 8.89 9.45
C ARG A 396 22.84 7.60 10.27
N ASP A 397 22.18 7.64 11.43
CA ASP A 397 22.01 6.48 12.29
C ASP A 397 21.26 5.34 11.55
N MET A 398 20.14 5.67 10.89
CA MET A 398 19.32 4.71 10.11
C MET A 398 20.07 4.05 8.95
N HIS A 399 21.12 4.69 8.42
CA HIS A 399 21.92 4.19 7.28
C HIS A 399 23.30 3.70 7.70
N SER A 400 23.53 3.53 9.01
CA SER A 400 24.78 3.07 9.58
C SER A 400 24.57 1.84 10.47
N ALA A 401 25.59 1.00 10.58
CA ALA A 401 25.61 -0.13 11.50
C ALA A 401 26.95 -0.11 12.25
N GLU A 402 26.91 -0.44 13.54
CA GLU A 402 28.08 -0.62 14.38
C GLU A 402 28.31 -2.12 14.60
N LEU A 403 29.58 -2.54 14.56
CA LEU A 403 29.99 -3.92 14.84
C LEU A 403 30.79 -3.91 16.14
N ASP A 404 30.18 -4.40 17.22
CA ASP A 404 30.91 -4.64 18.46
C ASP A 404 31.75 -5.93 18.33
N PRO A 405 33.06 -5.88 18.59
CA PRO A 405 33.93 -7.05 18.47
C PRO A 405 33.53 -8.23 19.36
N ALA A 406 32.97 -7.98 20.55
CA ALA A 406 32.54 -9.04 21.47
C ALA A 406 31.25 -9.70 20.97
N ASP A 407 30.28 -8.92 20.53
CA ASP A 407 29.03 -9.45 19.94
C ASP A 407 29.32 -10.26 18.67
N PHE A 408 30.24 -9.79 17.82
CA PHE A 408 30.62 -10.50 16.61
C PHE A 408 31.35 -11.82 16.91
N GLN A 409 32.18 -11.86 17.95
CA GLN A 409 32.84 -13.09 18.39
C GLN A 409 31.86 -14.10 18.98
N ALA A 410 30.81 -13.66 19.67
CA ALA A 410 29.78 -14.54 20.24
C ALA A 410 28.88 -15.21 19.18
N LEU A 411 28.88 -14.71 17.94
CA LEU A 411 28.16 -15.27 16.79
C LEU A 411 28.97 -16.32 16.00
N ARG A 412 30.27 -16.48 16.30
CA ARG A 412 31.13 -17.57 15.77
C ARG A 412 30.99 -18.81 16.63
#